data_AF-A0A2Z6P0X5-F1
#
_entry.id   AF-A0A2Z6P0X5-F1
#
_cell.length_a   1.000
_cell.length_b   1.000
_cell.length_c   1.000
_cell.angle_alpha   90.00
_cell.angle_beta   90.00
_cell.angle_gamma   90.00
#
_symmetry.space_group_name_H-M   'P 1'
#
loop_
_entity.id
_entity.type
_entity.pdbx_description
1 polymer ?
#
loop_
_entity_poly.entity_id
_entity_poly.type
_entity_poly.pdbx_seq_one_letter_code
_entity_poly.pdbx_strand_id
1 'polypeptide(L)'
;MLQQVLPKVERNEVMIMINWKPPSEGWVKLNIDGVYKEGSAAGCGVVIRDSNGVWRGGFAKNLGICSAYVAKLWGVVEGLRCVRSLGFNRIELNVDSSVVSQVLRRPGYGRPLGGA
;
A
#
# COMPACT_ATOMS: atom_id res chain seq x y z
N MET A 1 -17.81 -2.46 51.00
CA MET A 1 -17.53 -1.92 49.64
C MET A 1 -17.33 -3.12 48.74
N LEU A 2 -18.31 -3.45 47.90
CA LEU A 2 -18.31 -4.64 47.03
C LEU A 2 -17.42 -4.36 45.80
N GLN A 3 -16.37 -5.16 45.57
CA GLN A 3 -15.67 -5.20 44.29
C GLN A 3 -16.51 -6.05 43.32
N GLN A 4 -17.05 -5.43 42.27
CA GLN A 4 -17.59 -6.15 41.13
C GLN A 4 -16.42 -6.76 40.34
N VAL A 5 -16.32 -8.08 40.32
CA VAL A 5 -15.46 -8.82 39.40
C VAL A 5 -16.15 -8.77 38.03
N LEU A 6 -15.60 -8.00 37.09
CA LEU A 6 -16.10 -7.98 35.71
C LEU A 6 -15.92 -9.38 35.11
N PRO A 7 -16.94 -9.97 34.46
CA PRO A 7 -16.83 -11.29 33.88
C PRO A 7 -15.76 -11.29 32.79
N LYS A 8 -14.87 -12.28 32.88
CA LYS A 8 -13.80 -12.52 31.89
C LYS A 8 -14.49 -12.92 30.59
N VAL A 9 -14.55 -11.99 29.63
CA VAL A 9 -15.08 -12.28 28.29
C VAL A 9 -14.17 -13.34 27.66
N GLU A 10 -14.68 -14.55 27.48
CA GLU A 10 -14.00 -15.60 26.71
C GLU A 10 -13.89 -15.13 25.25
N ARG A 11 -12.67 -14.78 24.84
CA ARG A 11 -12.38 -14.49 23.45
C ARG A 11 -12.27 -15.83 22.71
N ASN A 12 -13.27 -16.14 21.88
CA ASN A 12 -13.15 -17.21 20.91
C ASN A 12 -12.16 -16.79 19.82
N GLU A 13 -10.89 -17.19 19.97
CA GLU A 13 -9.85 -16.96 18.97
C GLU A 13 -9.98 -17.99 17.85
N VAL A 14 -10.38 -17.54 16.66
CA VAL A 14 -10.42 -18.37 15.45
C VAL A 14 -9.10 -18.19 14.70
N MET A 15 -8.35 -19.28 14.50
CA MET A 15 -7.19 -19.27 13.60
C MET A 15 -7.66 -19.24 12.15
N ILE A 16 -7.35 -18.16 11.44
CA ILE A 16 -7.61 -18.02 10.01
C ILE A 16 -6.28 -18.06 9.27
N MET A 17 -6.12 -19.01 8.34
CA MET A 17 -4.96 -19.01 7.44
C MET A 17 -5.13 -17.91 6.38
N ILE A 18 -4.24 -16.91 6.42
CA ILE A 18 -4.19 -15.82 5.45
C ILE A 18 -3.03 -16.09 4.49
N ASN A 19 -3.36 -16.50 3.26
CA ASN A 19 -2.39 -16.70 2.19
C ASN A 19 -2.39 -15.51 1.22
N TRP A 20 -1.20 -15.11 0.77
CA TRP A 20 -1.08 -14.18 -0.35
C TRP A 20 -1.66 -14.83 -1.62
N LYS A 21 -2.49 -14.07 -2.35
CA LYS A 21 -3.09 -14.53 -3.61
C LYS A 21 -2.45 -13.79 -4.79
N PRO A 22 -1.95 -14.50 -5.82
CA PRO A 22 -1.50 -13.86 -7.05
C PRO A 22 -2.65 -13.13 -7.75
N PRO A 23 -2.34 -12.13 -8.60
CA PRO A 23 -3.35 -11.49 -9.43
C PRO A 23 -3.82 -12.43 -10.56
N SER A 24 -4.90 -12.08 -11.24
CA SER A 24 -5.37 -12.80 -12.43
C SER A 24 -4.32 -12.84 -13.55
N GLU A 25 -4.41 -13.82 -14.45
CA GLU A 25 -3.50 -13.95 -15.58
C GLU A 25 -3.43 -12.68 -16.43
N GLY A 26 -2.22 -12.29 -16.82
CA GLY A 26 -1.98 -11.07 -17.59
C GLY A 26 -2.08 -9.78 -16.76
N TRP A 27 -2.15 -9.87 -15.43
CA TRP A 27 -2.02 -8.76 -14.48
C TRP A 27 -0.75 -8.92 -13.65
N VAL A 28 -0.27 -7.80 -13.11
CA VAL A 28 0.74 -7.79 -12.04
C VAL A 28 0.17 -7.20 -10.76
N LYS A 29 0.60 -7.71 -9.62
CA LYS A 29 0.25 -7.18 -8.30
C LYS A 29 1.37 -6.25 -7.85
N LEU A 30 1.00 -4.98 -7.64
CA LEU A 30 1.86 -3.88 -7.24
C LEU A 30 1.63 -3.61 -5.75
N ASN A 31 2.49 -4.15 -4.88
CA ASN A 31 2.41 -3.92 -3.43
C ASN A 31 3.31 -2.75 -3.06
N ILE A 32 2.76 -1.81 -2.30
CA ILE A 32 3.43 -0.56 -1.93
C ILE A 32 3.39 -0.42 -0.42
N ASP A 33 4.54 -0.07 0.13
CA ASP A 33 4.67 0.28 1.54
C ASP A 33 5.47 1.57 1.68
N GLY A 34 5.27 2.27 2.79
CA GLY A 34 5.96 3.49 3.15
C GLY A 34 6.38 3.48 4.61
N VAL A 35 7.62 3.88 4.86
CA VAL A 35 8.15 4.08 6.21
C VAL A 35 8.23 5.56 6.53
N TYR A 36 7.96 5.91 7.78
CA TYR A 36 8.06 7.27 8.29
C TYR A 36 8.61 7.26 9.70
N LYS A 37 9.56 8.16 9.97
CA LYS A 37 10.09 8.47 11.28
C LYS A 37 9.91 9.96 11.53
N GLU A 38 9.19 10.28 12.60
CA GLU A 38 8.88 11.65 12.99
C GLU A 38 10.13 12.51 13.13
N GLY A 39 10.09 13.70 12.53
CA GLY A 39 11.19 14.67 12.55
C GLY A 39 12.48 14.23 11.87
N SER A 40 12.49 13.11 11.13
CA SER A 40 13.74 12.52 10.61
C SER A 40 13.67 12.19 9.12
N ALA A 41 12.96 11.12 8.75
CA ALA A 41 13.01 10.62 7.38
C ALA A 41 11.78 9.79 7.04
N ALA A 42 11.48 9.71 5.76
CA ALA A 42 10.49 8.86 5.18
C ALA A 42 11.05 8.17 3.94
N GLY A 43 10.46 7.03 3.60
CA GLY A 43 10.80 6.29 2.41
C GLY A 43 9.62 5.49 1.91
N CYS A 44 9.72 5.02 0.68
CA CYS A 44 8.74 4.12 0.10
C CYS A 44 9.42 2.95 -0.59
N GLY A 45 8.68 1.85 -0.70
CA GLY A 45 9.11 0.63 -1.34
C GLY A 45 7.98 0.03 -2.15
N VAL A 46 8.37 -0.67 -3.21
CA VAL A 46 7.43 -1.34 -4.12
C VAL A 46 7.92 -2.73 -4.48
N VAL A 47 6.98 -3.67 -4.52
CA VAL A 47 7.15 -5.05 -4.94
C VAL A 47 6.18 -5.37 -6.07
N ILE A 48 6.71 -5.83 -7.20
CA ILE A 48 5.92 -6.22 -8.38
C ILE A 48 6.03 -7.73 -8.56
N ARG A 49 4.89 -8.42 -8.54
CA ARG A 49 4.80 -9.85 -8.83
C ARG A 49 3.77 -10.11 -9.91
N ASP A 50 4.02 -11.07 -10.79
CA ASP A 50 3.05 -11.48 -11.81
C ASP A 50 1.99 -12.46 -11.27
N SER A 51 1.14 -12.94 -12.16
CA SER A 51 0.09 -13.94 -11.88
C SER A 51 0.62 -15.31 -11.47
N ASN A 52 1.89 -15.62 -11.71
CA ASN A 52 2.55 -16.83 -11.24
C ASN A 52 3.24 -16.60 -9.88
N GLY A 53 3.11 -15.40 -9.30
CA GLY A 53 3.81 -15.02 -8.07
C GLY A 53 5.30 -14.71 -8.27
N VAL A 54 5.79 -14.70 -9.52
CA VAL A 54 7.20 -14.46 -9.83
C VAL A 54 7.51 -12.98 -9.64
N TRP A 55 8.62 -12.70 -8.95
CA TRP A 55 9.14 -11.34 -8.81
C TRP A 55 9.51 -10.77 -10.19
N ARG A 56 8.95 -9.60 -10.52
CA ARG A 56 9.22 -8.89 -11.78
C ARG A 56 10.05 -7.63 -11.60
N GLY A 57 10.10 -7.10 -10.39
CA GLY A 57 10.85 -5.89 -10.08
C GLY A 57 10.34 -5.18 -8.83
N GLY A 58 11.03 -4.11 -8.48
CA GLY A 58 10.71 -3.30 -7.31
C GLY A 58 11.75 -2.22 -7.09
N PHE A 59 11.49 -1.33 -6.14
CA PHE A 59 12.46 -0.32 -5.73
C PHE A 59 12.26 0.01 -4.25
N ALA A 60 13.26 0.66 -3.67
CA ALA A 60 13.16 1.39 -2.41
C ALA A 60 13.74 2.79 -2.63
N LYS A 61 13.07 3.81 -2.09
CA LYS A 61 13.45 5.21 -2.27
C LYS A 61 13.42 5.95 -0.94
N ASN A 62 14.53 6.59 -0.60
CA ASN A 62 14.58 7.58 0.47
C ASN A 62 13.98 8.89 -0.05
N LEU A 63 13.02 9.45 0.69
CA LEU A 63 12.30 10.67 0.32
C LEU A 63 12.65 11.87 1.21
N GLY A 64 13.62 11.70 2.11
CA GLY A 64 13.96 12.70 3.12
C GLY A 64 12.79 12.97 4.06
N ILE A 65 12.59 14.24 4.42
CA ILE A 65 11.54 14.66 5.34
C ILE A 65 10.24 14.84 4.57
N CYS A 66 9.31 13.90 4.73
CA CYS A 66 7.92 14.06 4.31
C CYS A 66 6.98 13.22 5.19
N SER A 67 5.67 13.40 5.03
CA SER A 67 4.69 12.61 5.79
C SER A 67 4.60 11.17 5.25
N ALA A 68 4.16 10.23 6.09
CA ALA A 68 3.86 8.86 5.68
C ALA A 68 2.88 8.80 4.48
N TYR A 69 1.92 9.73 4.44
CA TYR A 69 0.97 9.87 3.35
C TYR A 69 1.66 10.22 2.02
N VAL A 70 2.54 11.22 2.03
CA VAL A 70 3.32 11.63 0.85
C VAL A 70 4.26 10.50 0.42
N ALA A 71 4.89 9.81 1.35
CA ALA A 71 5.76 8.68 1.06
C ALA A 71 5.03 7.56 0.31
N LYS A 72 3.86 7.15 0.79
CA LYS A 72 3.05 6.12 0.14
C LYS A 72 2.57 6.55 -1.26
N LEU A 73 2.13 7.80 -1.43
CA LEU A 73 1.75 8.32 -2.75
C LEU A 73 2.93 8.35 -3.75
N TRP A 74 4.13 8.73 -3.29
CA TRP A 74 5.33 8.61 -4.12
C TRP A 74 5.62 7.17 -4.50
N GLY A 75 5.42 6.23 -3.57
CA GLY A 75 5.46 4.80 -3.85
C GLY A 75 4.53 4.40 -5.00
N VAL A 76 3.29 4.89 -4.98
CA VAL A 76 2.30 4.68 -6.07
C VAL A 76 2.83 5.21 -7.40
N VAL A 77 3.25 6.47 -7.45
CA VAL A 77 3.71 7.10 -8.71
C VAL A 77 4.89 6.34 -9.32
N GLU A 78 5.92 6.06 -8.53
CA GLU A 78 7.12 5.36 -9.03
C GLU A 78 6.82 3.88 -9.34
N GLY A 79 5.93 3.23 -8.57
CA GLY A 79 5.48 1.87 -8.83
C GLY A 79 4.77 1.74 -10.18
N LEU A 80 3.87 2.69 -10.49
CA LEU A 80 3.18 2.73 -11.78
C LEU A 80 4.15 2.96 -12.95
N ARG A 81 5.15 3.82 -12.78
CA ARG A 81 6.21 4.03 -13.78
C ARG A 81 7.03 2.76 -14.01
N CYS A 82 7.41 2.07 -12.94
CA CYS A 82 8.17 0.83 -13.00
C CYS A 82 7.39 -0.26 -13.74
N VAL A 83 6.13 -0.50 -13.38
CA VAL A 83 5.24 -1.45 -14.09
C VAL A 83 5.17 -1.14 -15.58
N ARG A 84 4.97 0.13 -15.95
CA ARG A 84 4.87 0.55 -17.35
C ARG A 84 6.18 0.32 -18.09
N SER A 85 7.33 0.59 -17.46
CA SER A 85 8.66 0.34 -18.04
C SER A 85 8.94 -1.16 -18.26
N LEU A 86 8.32 -2.02 -17.46
CA LEU A 86 8.37 -3.48 -17.60
C LEU A 86 7.39 -4.04 -18.64
N GLY A 87 6.62 -3.17 -19.32
CA GLY A 87 5.68 -3.56 -20.37
C GLY A 87 4.30 -4.04 -19.88
N PHE A 88 4.01 -3.89 -18.59
CA PHE A 88 2.70 -4.28 -18.04
C PHE A 88 1.69 -3.13 -18.11
N ASN A 89 0.47 -3.44 -18.52
CA ASN A 89 -0.61 -2.45 -18.67
C ASN A 89 -1.82 -2.73 -17.75
N ARG A 90 -1.81 -3.84 -17.01
CA ARG A 90 -2.88 -4.24 -16.10
C ARG A 90 -2.32 -4.52 -14.72
N ILE A 91 -2.85 -3.82 -13.72
CA ILE A 91 -2.30 -3.80 -12.36
C ILE A 91 -3.36 -4.02 -11.29
N GLU A 92 -3.04 -4.83 -10.30
CA GLU A 92 -3.72 -4.87 -9.03
C GLU A 92 -2.88 -4.09 -8.01
N LEU A 93 -3.29 -2.86 -7.70
CA LEU A 93 -2.58 -2.00 -6.76
C LEU A 93 -3.00 -2.32 -5.32
N ASN A 94 -2.03 -2.68 -4.48
CA ASN A 94 -2.22 -2.93 -3.06
C ASN A 94 -1.42 -1.91 -2.25
N VAL A 95 -2.12 -1.12 -1.43
CA VAL A 95 -1.55 -0.10 -0.55
C VAL A 95 -2.13 -0.29 0.84
N ASP A 96 -1.27 -0.41 1.84
CA ASP A 96 -1.59 -0.56 3.26
C ASP A 96 -1.97 0.79 3.91
N SER A 97 -2.81 1.57 3.24
CA SER A 97 -3.32 2.84 3.75
C SER A 97 -4.73 3.09 3.27
N SER A 98 -5.67 3.08 4.22
CA SER A 98 -7.07 3.40 3.95
C SER A 98 -7.23 4.80 3.36
N VAL A 99 -6.47 5.78 3.86
CA VAL A 99 -6.48 7.16 3.36
C VAL A 99 -6.01 7.24 1.91
N VAL A 100 -4.89 6.60 1.57
CA VAL A 100 -4.40 6.59 0.17
C VAL A 100 -5.37 5.84 -0.74
N SER A 101 -5.88 4.68 -0.32
CA SER A 101 -6.88 3.91 -1.07
C SER A 101 -8.14 4.72 -1.36
N GLN A 102 -8.65 5.47 -0.38
CA GLN A 102 -9.82 6.32 -0.55
C GLN A 102 -9.55 7.47 -1.54
N VAL A 103 -8.40 8.13 -1.44
CA VAL A 103 -8.03 9.23 -2.35
C VAL A 103 -7.92 8.72 -3.79
N LEU A 104 -7.29 7.57 -4.02
CA LEU A 104 -7.15 6.99 -5.36
C LEU A 104 -8.48 6.53 -5.98
N ARG A 105 -9.47 6.18 -5.15
CA ARG A 105 -10.81 5.76 -5.61
C ARG A 105 -11.75 6.93 -5.87
N ARG A 106 -11.48 8.11 -5.34
CA ARG A 106 -12.34 9.29 -5.52
C ARG A 106 -12.06 9.98 -6.85
N PRO A 107 -13.03 10.01 -7.79
CA PRO A 107 -12.87 10.78 -9.02
C PRO A 107 -12.77 12.27 -8.67
N GLY A 108 -11.73 12.96 -9.15
CA GLY A 108 -11.61 14.42 -9.09
C GLY A 108 -10.88 15.02 -7.88
N TYR A 109 -10.53 14.24 -6.85
CA TYR A 109 -9.66 14.74 -5.77
C TYR A 109 -8.20 14.52 -6.15
N GLY A 110 -7.57 15.54 -6.73
CA GLY A 110 -6.22 15.48 -7.29
C GLY A 110 -6.06 16.00 -8.72
N ARG A 111 -6.99 16.83 -9.24
CA ARG A 111 -6.67 17.63 -10.43
C ARG A 111 -5.48 18.54 -10.08
N PRO A 112 -4.34 18.47 -10.78
CA PRO A 112 -3.28 19.47 -10.69
C PRO A 112 -3.66 20.69 -11.52
N LEU A 113 -4.85 21.27 -11.29
CA LEU A 113 -5.28 22.52 -11.90
C LEU A 113 -5.35 23.57 -10.77
N GLY A 114 -4.46 24.55 -10.63
CA GLY A 114 -3.40 24.94 -11.57
C GLY A 114 -3.95 25.28 -12.96
N GLY A 115 -5.16 25.82 -13.04
CA GLY A 115 -5.77 26.24 -14.30
C GLY A 115 -6.25 27.68 -14.18
N ALA A 116 -5.55 28.56 -14.91
CA ALA A 116 -5.83 29.95 -15.28
C ALA A 116 -6.44 30.88 -14.21
#